data_AF-A0A150WMA0-F1
#
_entry.id   AF-A0A150WMA0-F1
#
_cell.length_a   1.000
_cell.length_b   1.000
_cell.length_c   1.000
_cell.angle_alpha   90.00
_cell.angle_beta   90.00
_cell.angle_gamma   90.00
#
_symmetry.space_group_name_H-M   'P 1'
#
loop_
_entity.id
_entity.type
_entity.pdbx_description
1 polymer ?
#
loop_
_entity_poly.entity_id
_entity_poly.type
_entity_poly.pdbx_seq_one_letter_code
_entity_poly.pdbx_strand_id
1 'polypeptide(L)'
;MLRINAVNFVDHLRQELLVRSRRNSSYSLRAFAASLELDPSTLSKILRGKRSIGKKFILQVGPKLGLNQQEINSFIKNVKTVTRDPESDPHFNVTESEEIAIHPSQLPEAVEKIRKFRRSMAKFFGETEKGYEVYTLSVTLSPGTKTRS
;
A
#
# COMPACT_ATOMS: atom_id res chain seq x y z
N MET A 1 -27.28 16.28 5.87
CA MET A 1 -26.05 15.65 6.40
C MET A 1 -25.33 14.98 5.23
N LEU A 2 -24.30 15.61 4.68
CA LEU A 2 -23.62 15.12 3.48
C LEU A 2 -22.75 13.90 3.84
N ARG A 3 -23.25 12.69 3.58
CA ARG A 3 -22.43 11.47 3.57
C ARG A 3 -21.78 11.37 2.19
N ILE A 4 -20.56 11.90 2.07
CA ILE A 4 -19.72 11.64 0.91
C ILE A 4 -19.06 10.27 1.14
N ASN A 5 -19.24 9.34 0.21
CA ASN A 5 -18.71 7.97 0.29
C ASN A 5 -17.17 7.99 0.37
N ALA A 6 -16.61 7.65 1.53
CA ALA A 6 -15.18 7.39 1.66
C ALA A 6 -14.86 6.06 0.96
N VAL A 7 -13.99 6.10 -0.06
CA VAL A 7 -13.61 4.93 -0.88
C VAL A 7 -12.84 3.90 -0.03
N ASN A 8 -12.03 4.37 0.92
CA ASN A 8 -11.28 3.54 1.86
C ASN A 8 -11.23 4.15 3.27
N PHE A 9 -10.69 3.40 4.24
CA PHE A 9 -10.68 3.80 5.65
C PHE A 9 -9.75 4.99 5.95
N VAL A 10 -8.67 5.18 5.18
CA VAL A 10 -7.77 6.34 5.35
C VAL A 10 -8.49 7.63 4.97
N ASP A 11 -9.27 7.61 3.89
CA ASP A 11 -10.07 8.76 3.50
C ASP A 11 -11.14 9.08 4.54
N HIS A 12 -11.75 8.06 5.13
CA HIS A 12 -12.67 8.26 6.25
C HIS A 12 -12.00 8.97 7.43
N LEU A 13 -10.77 8.59 7.80
CA LEU A 13 -9.98 9.29 8.84
C LEU A 13 -9.69 10.74 8.47
N ARG A 14 -9.34 11.04 7.21
CA ARG A 14 -9.10 12.41 6.74
C ARG A 14 -10.37 13.25 6.83
N GLN A 15 -11.50 12.70 6.39
CA GLN A 15 -12.78 13.41 6.44
C GLN A 15 -13.21 13.68 7.88
N GLU A 16 -13.09 12.70 8.78
CA GLU A 16 -13.43 12.90 10.18
C GLU A 16 -12.54 13.99 10.82
N LEU A 17 -11.23 13.99 10.53
CA LEU A 17 -10.33 15.05 10.98
C LEU A 17 -10.78 16.42 10.48
N LEU A 18 -11.14 16.54 9.20
CA LEU A 18 -11.63 17.80 8.62
C LEU A 18 -12.93 18.26 9.28
N VAL A 19 -13.88 17.35 9.51
CA VAL A 19 -15.16 17.65 10.17
C VAL A 19 -14.92 18.18 11.58
N ARG A 20 -14.05 17.53 12.37
CA ARG A 20 -13.72 17.97 13.73
C ARG A 20 -12.94 19.30 13.73
N SER A 21 -12.02 19.48 12.80
CA SER A 21 -11.25 20.73 12.63
C SER A 21 -12.13 21.91 12.21
N ARG A 22 -13.20 21.67 11.45
CA ARG A 22 -14.19 22.71 11.12
C ARG A 22 -15.03 23.12 12.32
N ARG A 23 -15.35 22.18 13.21
CA ARG A 23 -16.10 22.45 14.45
C ARG A 23 -15.26 23.16 15.51
N ASN A 24 -13.95 22.90 15.51
CA ASN A 24 -13.00 23.57 16.38
C ASN A 24 -11.71 23.84 15.59
N SER A 25 -11.48 25.11 15.23
CA SER A 25 -10.31 25.53 14.45
C SER A 25 -8.97 25.23 15.13
N SER A 26 -8.94 25.04 16.46
CA SER A 26 -7.76 24.62 17.21
C SER A 26 -7.56 23.09 17.25
N TYR A 27 -8.50 22.30 16.71
CA TYR A 27 -8.44 20.85 16.73
C TYR A 27 -7.30 20.36 15.83
N SER A 28 -6.23 19.93 16.47
CA SER A 28 -5.00 19.52 15.79
C SER A 28 -4.99 18.02 15.47
N LEU A 29 -4.03 17.62 14.64
CA LEU A 29 -3.73 16.20 14.40
C LEU A 29 -3.45 15.44 15.71
N ARG A 30 -2.80 16.08 16.69
CA ARG A 30 -2.52 15.47 18.00
C ARG A 30 -3.80 15.24 18.80
N ALA A 31 -4.71 16.21 18.79
CA ALA A 31 -6.02 16.06 19.44
C ALA A 31 -6.84 14.93 18.79
N PHE A 32 -6.78 14.83 17.45
CA PHE A 32 -7.43 13.73 16.75
C PHE A 32 -6.81 12.36 17.09
N ALA A 33 -5.48 12.26 17.08
CA ALA A 33 -4.78 11.04 17.47
C ALA A 33 -5.14 10.61 18.92
N ALA A 34 -5.16 11.57 19.85
CA ALA A 34 -5.58 11.33 21.23
C ALA A 34 -7.01 10.79 21.31
N SER A 35 -7.96 11.35 20.53
CA SER A 35 -9.35 10.87 20.49
C SER A 35 -9.50 9.44 19.93
N LEU A 36 -8.51 8.94 19.19
CA LEU A 36 -8.47 7.58 18.67
C LEU A 36 -7.58 6.66 19.52
N GLU A 37 -6.97 7.19 20.59
CA GLU A 37 -5.92 6.56 21.40
C GLU A 37 -4.76 6.04 20.54
N LEU A 38 -4.27 6.90 19.64
CA LEU A 38 -3.14 6.64 18.78
C LEU A 38 -2.01 7.62 19.09
N ASP A 39 -0.77 7.16 18.90
CA ASP A 39 0.36 8.06 18.85
C ASP A 39 0.26 9.00 17.62
N PRO A 40 0.47 10.32 17.77
CA PRO A 40 0.40 11.27 16.66
C PRO A 40 1.30 10.91 15.47
N SER A 41 2.48 10.33 15.70
CA SER A 41 3.38 9.93 14.61
C SER A 41 2.80 8.77 13.81
N THR A 42 2.12 7.83 14.47
CA THR A 42 1.44 6.70 13.83
C THR A 42 0.31 7.18 12.93
N LEU A 43 -0.59 8.01 13.45
CA LEU A 43 -1.68 8.58 12.65
C LEU A 43 -1.14 9.39 11.47
N SER A 44 -0.09 10.18 11.70
CA SER A 44 0.57 10.97 10.67
C SER A 44 1.18 10.11 9.55
N LYS A 45 1.81 8.97 9.88
CA LYS A 45 2.34 8.02 8.88
C LYS A 45 1.22 7.37 8.07
N ILE A 46 0.10 7.01 8.70
CA ILE A 46 -1.07 6.42 8.04
C ILE A 46 -1.72 7.42 7.07
N LEU A 47 -1.99 8.65 7.52
CA LEU A 47 -2.62 9.67 6.67
C LEU A 47 -1.76 10.08 5.46
N ARG A 48 -0.44 9.89 5.52
CA ARG A 48 0.49 10.10 4.40
C ARG A 48 0.73 8.85 3.53
N GLY A 49 0.08 7.73 3.82
CA GLY A 49 0.31 6.47 3.11
C GLY A 49 1.65 5.78 3.41
N LYS A 50 2.46 6.29 4.35
CA LYS A 50 3.75 5.70 4.74
C LYS A 50 3.60 4.49 5.67
N ARG A 51 2.37 4.19 6.11
CA ARG A 51 2.04 3.01 6.91
C ARG A 51 0.69 2.47 6.45
N SER A 52 0.67 1.24 5.98
CA SER A 52 -0.55 0.52 5.62
C SER A 52 -1.36 0.17 6.87
N ILE A 53 -2.68 0.07 6.71
CA ILE A 53 -3.61 -0.28 7.78
C ILE A 53 -4.25 -1.64 7.50
N GLY A 54 -4.18 -2.54 8.47
CA GLY A 54 -4.79 -3.86 8.39
C GLY A 54 -6.14 -3.93 9.11
N LYS A 55 -6.83 -5.06 8.94
CA LYS A 55 -8.10 -5.38 9.62
C LYS A 55 -8.09 -5.07 11.11
N LYS A 56 -7.01 -5.44 11.83
CA LYS A 56 -6.89 -5.20 13.28
C LYS A 56 -6.97 -3.72 13.64
N PHE A 57 -6.35 -2.86 12.84
CA PHE A 57 -6.37 -1.41 13.05
C PHE A 57 -7.78 -0.84 12.85
N ILE A 58 -8.48 -1.28 11.80
CA ILE A 58 -9.86 -0.84 11.51
C ILE A 58 -10.81 -1.26 12.64
N LEU A 59 -10.67 -2.49 13.16
CA LEU A 59 -11.47 -2.97 14.30
C LEU A 59 -11.21 -2.17 15.58
N GLN A 60 -9.97 -1.72 15.81
CA GLN A 60 -9.61 -0.91 16.97
C GLN A 60 -10.14 0.53 16.87
N VAL A 61 -10.04 1.14 15.69
CA VAL A 61 -10.27 2.58 15.50
C VAL A 61 -11.70 2.88 15.07
N GLY A 62 -12.35 1.98 14.33
CA GLY A 62 -13.71 2.19 13.80
C GLY A 62 -14.75 2.56 14.86
N PRO A 63 -14.85 1.84 16.00
CA PRO A 63 -15.80 2.19 17.06
C PRO A 63 -15.57 3.60 17.63
N LYS A 64 -14.31 4.06 17.72
CA LYS A 64 -13.95 5.40 18.22
C LYS A 64 -14.32 6.53 17.25
N LEU A 65 -14.57 6.19 15.98
CA LEU A 65 -15.10 7.08 14.96
C LEU A 65 -16.65 7.08 14.94
N GLY A 66 -17.29 6.29 15.81
CA GLY A 66 -18.75 6.12 15.82
C GLY A 66 -19.28 5.23 14.71
N LEU A 67 -18.42 4.41 14.09
CA LEU A 67 -18.84 3.47 13.07
C LEU A 67 -19.53 2.25 13.68
N ASN A 68 -20.60 1.80 13.05
CA ASN A 68 -21.25 0.55 13.43
C ASN A 68 -20.55 -0.67 12.80
N GLN A 69 -20.92 -1.87 13.24
CA GLN A 69 -20.30 -3.11 12.78
C GLN A 69 -20.44 -3.34 11.26
N GLN A 70 -21.54 -2.91 10.64
CA GLN A 70 -21.72 -3.03 9.19
C GLN A 70 -20.77 -2.12 8.43
N GLU A 71 -20.62 -0.86 8.85
CA GLU A 71 -19.68 0.10 8.26
C GLU A 71 -18.23 -0.38 8.40
N ILE A 72 -17.86 -0.87 9.58
CA ILE A 72 -16.55 -1.47 9.85
C ILE A 72 -16.29 -2.66 8.92
N ASN A 73 -17.27 -3.55 8.76
CA ASN A 73 -17.15 -4.71 7.89
C ASN A 73 -17.00 -4.32 6.41
N SER A 74 -17.67 -3.26 5.97
CA SER A 74 -17.50 -2.70 4.62
C SER A 74 -16.06 -2.20 4.41
N PHE A 75 -15.49 -1.48 5.36
CA PHE A 75 -14.08 -1.05 5.27
C PHE A 75 -13.11 -2.23 5.28
N ILE A 76 -13.36 -3.28 6.07
CA ILE A 76 -12.52 -4.49 6.08
C ILE A 76 -12.63 -5.25 4.75
N LYS A 77 -13.83 -5.34 4.16
CA LYS A 77 -14.02 -5.95 2.83
C LYS A 77 -13.25 -5.18 1.76
N ASN A 78 -13.27 -3.84 1.81
CA ASN A 78 -12.50 -3.00 0.89
C ASN A 78 -10.99 -3.18 1.08
N VAL A 79 -10.51 -3.40 2.31
CA VAL A 79 -9.10 -3.79 2.53
C VAL A 79 -8.79 -5.18 1.99
N LYS A 80 -9.75 -6.11 1.98
CA LYS A 80 -9.57 -7.45 1.41
C LYS A 80 -9.58 -7.45 -0.13
N THR A 81 -10.40 -6.64 -0.77
CA THR A 81 -10.39 -6.47 -2.23
C THR A 81 -9.15 -5.72 -2.70
N VAL A 82 -8.61 -4.79 -1.90
CA VAL A 82 -7.31 -4.13 -2.17
C VAL A 82 -6.11 -5.06 -1.96
N THR A 83 -6.29 -6.28 -1.41
CA THR A 83 -5.15 -7.17 -1.13
C THR A 83 -4.74 -8.15 -2.23
N ARG A 84 -5.41 -8.28 -3.39
CA ARG A 84 -4.98 -9.27 -4.41
C ARG A 84 -5.30 -8.94 -5.88
N ASP A 85 -5.38 -7.68 -6.30
CA ASP A 85 -5.49 -7.35 -7.74
C ASP A 85 -4.41 -6.35 -8.18
N PRO A 86 -3.43 -6.78 -9.02
CA PRO A 86 -2.39 -5.92 -9.59
C PRO A 86 -2.91 -4.71 -10.37
N GLU A 87 -4.16 -4.73 -10.83
CA GLU A 87 -4.77 -3.66 -11.64
C GLU A 87 -5.25 -2.45 -10.82
N SER A 88 -5.29 -2.53 -9.48
CA SER A 88 -5.94 -1.51 -8.62
C SER A 88 -5.00 -0.67 -7.75
N ASP A 89 -3.69 -0.93 -7.77
CA ASP A 89 -2.70 -0.20 -6.97
C ASP A 89 -1.47 0.23 -7.81
N PRO A 90 -1.28 1.53 -8.07
CA PRO A 90 -0.12 2.06 -8.75
C PRO A 90 1.24 1.82 -8.08
N HIS A 91 1.23 1.31 -6.84
CA HIS A 91 2.40 1.01 -6.04
C HIS A 91 2.48 -0.48 -5.65
N PHE A 92 1.78 -1.37 -6.39
CA PHE A 92 1.89 -2.82 -6.21
C PHE A 92 3.34 -3.28 -6.40
N ASN A 93 3.94 -3.80 -5.31
CA ASN A 93 5.29 -4.36 -5.33
C ASN A 93 5.21 -5.89 -5.23
N VAL A 94 5.58 -6.59 -6.29
CA VAL A 94 5.91 -8.03 -6.22
C VAL A 94 7.34 -8.11 -5.67
N THR A 95 7.47 -8.23 -4.35
CA THR A 95 8.77 -8.51 -3.70
C THR A 95 8.79 -9.97 -3.25
N GLU A 96 8.83 -10.87 -4.23
CA GLU A 96 9.12 -12.28 -3.97
C GLU A 96 10.62 -12.48 -4.22
N SER A 97 11.34 -12.88 -3.18
CA SER A 97 12.77 -13.20 -3.25
C SER A 97 12.95 -14.62 -2.74
N GLU A 98 13.36 -15.50 -3.64
CA GLU A 98 13.70 -16.88 -3.30
C GLU A 98 15.23 -17.02 -3.28
N GLU A 99 15.77 -17.54 -2.17
CA GLU A 99 17.18 -17.92 -2.10
C GLU A 99 17.36 -19.23 -2.85
N ILE A 100 17.93 -19.13 -4.06
CA ILE A 100 18.16 -20.29 -4.93
C ILE A 100 19.66 -20.54 -5.03
N ALA A 101 20.08 -21.76 -4.72
CA ALA A 101 21.44 -22.20 -4.98
C ALA A 101 21.61 -22.49 -6.48
N ILE A 102 22.53 -21.75 -7.13
CA ILE A 102 22.88 -21.94 -8.54
C ILE A 102 24.38 -22.15 -8.68
N HIS A 103 24.78 -22.92 -9.69
CA HIS A 103 26.18 -23.07 -10.05
C HIS A 103 26.63 -21.87 -10.92
N PRO A 104 27.85 -21.31 -10.76
CA PRO A 104 28.30 -20.13 -11.51
C PRO A 104 28.21 -20.27 -13.04
N SER A 105 28.35 -21.48 -13.58
CA SER A 105 28.19 -21.74 -15.02
C SER A 105 26.77 -21.49 -15.55
N GLN A 106 25.77 -21.42 -14.67
CA GLN A 106 24.38 -21.12 -15.01
C GLN A 106 24.12 -19.61 -15.09
N LEU A 107 25.03 -18.76 -14.60
CA LEU A 107 24.89 -17.30 -14.62
C LEU A 107 24.69 -16.72 -16.03
N PRO A 108 25.45 -17.14 -17.07
CA PRO A 108 25.24 -16.64 -18.42
C PRO A 108 23.84 -16.93 -18.96
N GLU A 109 23.34 -18.15 -18.71
CA GLU A 109 22.00 -18.55 -19.13
C GLU A 109 20.91 -17.79 -18.34
N ALA A 110 21.08 -17.66 -17.02
CA ALA A 110 20.16 -16.93 -16.15
C ALA A 110 20.05 -15.46 -16.56
N VAL A 111 21.17 -14.79 -16.82
CA VAL A 111 21.20 -13.40 -17.34
C VAL A 111 20.46 -13.30 -18.66
N GLU A 112 20.62 -14.27 -19.57
CA GLU A 112 19.91 -14.24 -20.86
C GLU A 112 18.41 -14.45 -20.69
N LYS A 113 17.98 -15.34 -19.78
CA LYS A 113 16.54 -15.49 -19.44
C LYS A 113 15.97 -14.21 -18.85
N ILE A 114 16.68 -13.55 -17.92
CA ILE A 114 16.26 -12.27 -17.33
C ILE A 114 16.15 -11.19 -18.41
N ARG A 115 17.09 -11.15 -19.35
CA ARG A 115 17.04 -10.21 -20.49
C ARG A 115 15.85 -10.48 -21.42
N LYS A 116 15.59 -11.74 -21.74
CA LYS A 116 14.43 -12.15 -22.55
C LYS A 116 13.13 -11.75 -21.87
N PHE A 117 13.00 -12.02 -20.58
CA PHE A 117 11.87 -11.58 -19.76
C PHE A 117 11.70 -10.06 -19.79
N ARG A 118 12.78 -9.29 -19.56
CA ARG A 118 12.72 -7.83 -19.61
C ARG A 118 12.22 -7.32 -20.97
N ARG A 119 12.68 -7.93 -22.07
CA ARG A 119 12.22 -7.57 -23.43
C ARG A 119 10.75 -7.92 -23.65
N SER A 120 10.30 -9.09 -23.20
CA SER A 120 8.89 -9.47 -23.35
C SER A 120 7.98 -8.55 -22.54
N MET A 121 8.37 -8.17 -21.32
CA MET A 121 7.62 -7.21 -20.50
C MET A 121 7.59 -5.82 -21.13
N ALA A 122 8.72 -5.33 -21.65
CA ALA A 122 8.77 -4.03 -22.34
C ALA A 122 7.86 -3.99 -23.57
N LYS A 123 7.80 -5.09 -24.34
CA LYS A 123 6.87 -5.21 -25.46
C LYS A 123 5.42 -5.19 -24.98
N PHE A 124 5.10 -6.00 -23.97
CA PHE A 124 3.76 -6.08 -23.39
C PHE A 124 3.24 -4.71 -22.91
N PHE A 125 4.06 -3.93 -22.21
CA PHE A 125 3.67 -2.60 -21.73
C PHE A 125 3.66 -1.51 -22.81
N GLY A 126 4.45 -1.67 -23.87
CA GLY A 126 4.59 -0.71 -24.96
C GLY A 126 3.39 -0.63 -25.91
N GLU A 127 2.41 -1.51 -25.77
CA GLU A 127 1.23 -1.62 -26.65
C GLU A 127 0.00 -0.82 -26.14
N THR A 128 0.18 0.17 -25.25
CA THR A 128 -0.93 0.89 -24.58
C THR A 128 -1.34 2.22 -25.26
N GLU A 129 -2.65 2.43 -25.46
CA GLU A 129 -3.22 3.72 -25.90
C GLU A 129 -3.57 4.63 -24.71
N LYS A 130 -3.50 5.97 -24.94
CA LYS A 130 -3.64 7.11 -24.01
C LYS A 130 -4.14 6.83 -22.58
N GLY A 131 -3.35 7.33 -21.61
CA GLY A 131 -3.62 7.26 -20.17
C GLY A 131 -2.64 6.30 -19.50
N TYR A 132 -1.39 6.71 -19.33
CA TYR A 132 -0.33 5.87 -18.74
C TYR A 132 0.04 6.35 -17.34
N GLU A 133 0.43 5.37 -16.52
CA GLU A 133 1.01 5.57 -15.20
C GLU A 133 2.41 4.93 -15.20
N VAL A 134 3.34 5.49 -14.41
CA VAL A 134 4.75 5.06 -14.41
C VAL A 134 4.98 4.04 -13.29
N TYR A 135 5.39 2.83 -13.65
CA TYR A 135 5.72 1.74 -12.71
C TYR A 135 7.18 1.33 -12.83
N THR A 136 7.78 0.87 -11.73
CA THR A 136 9.12 0.26 -11.72
C THR A 136 9.01 -1.24 -11.50
N LEU A 137 9.45 -2.03 -12.48
CA LEU A 137 9.60 -3.48 -12.35
C LEU A 137 11.08 -3.82 -12.07
N SER A 138 11.37 -4.34 -10.88
CA SER A 138 12.71 -4.81 -10.51
C SER A 138 12.79 -6.33 -10.48
N VAL A 139 13.74 -6.89 -11.24
CA VAL A 139 14.18 -8.28 -11.12
C VAL A 139 15.68 -8.26 -10.88
N THR A 140 16.13 -8.79 -9.75
CA THR A 140 17.52 -8.70 -9.30
C THR A 140 18.05 -10.09 -8.99
N LEU A 141 19.21 -10.43 -9.55
CA LEU A 141 20.01 -11.60 -9.18
C LEU A 141 21.29 -11.11 -8.53
N SER A 142 21.48 -11.42 -7.26
CA SER A 142 22.64 -11.00 -6.46
C SER A 142 23.25 -12.19 -5.73
N PRO A 143 24.58 -12.22 -5.50
CA PRO A 143 25.21 -13.28 -4.73
C PRO A 143 24.68 -13.33 -3.29
N GLY A 144 24.24 -14.50 -2.83
CA GLY A 144 23.75 -14.70 -1.45
C GLY A 144 24.87 -14.83 -0.41
N THR A 145 26.11 -15.03 -0.85
CA THR A 145 27.29 -15.09 0.03
C THR A 145 28.22 -13.93 -0.28
N LYS A 146 28.63 -13.18 0.76
CA LYS A 146 29.69 -12.19 0.64
C LYS A 146 30.94 -12.91 0.15
N THR A 147 31.43 -12.55 -1.04
CA THR A 147 32.77 -12.94 -1.48
C THR A 147 33.73 -12.43 -0.41
N ARG A 148 34.37 -13.36 0.32
CA ARG A 148 35.41 -13.01 1.29
C ARG A 148 36.59 -12.52 0.45
N SER A 149 36.76 -11.20 0.39
CA SER A 149 37.97 -10.54 -0.13
C SER A 149 39.20 -10.99 0.64
#